data_AF-I8U126-F1
#
_entry.id   AF-I8U126-F1
#
_cell.length_a   1.000
_cell.length_b   1.000
_cell.length_c   1.000
_cell.angle_alpha   90.00
_cell.angle_beta   90.00
_cell.angle_gamma   90.00
#
_symmetry.space_group_name_H-M   'P 1'
#
loop_
_entity.id
_entity.type
_entity.pdbx_description
1 polymer ?
#
loop_
_entity_poly.entity_id
_entity_poly.type
_entity_poly.pdbx_seq_one_letter_code
_entity_poly.pdbx_strand_id
1 'polypeptide(L)'
;MTQDHNKQSKGLIEMDSRKYTDFMSKHGIIYLVIVDLESYAIVSFGWSYKLPYAGLLDLFHDEESIKSLNDSLEGEIMPQAMRQGEVKCLICKPKNDMLVGLFYLENRDVAEAYKFGEQLNEELSELLK
;
A
#
# COMPACT_ATOMS: atom_id res chain seq x y z
N MET A 1 -27.22 25.49 4.77
CA MET A 1 -26.25 24.91 5.72
C MET A 1 -25.42 23.93 4.92
N THR A 2 -24.18 24.29 4.60
CA THR A 2 -23.29 23.49 3.75
C THR A 2 -21.96 23.39 4.50
N GLN A 3 -21.91 22.43 5.41
CA GLN A 3 -20.76 21.87 6.12
C GLN A 3 -21.03 20.35 5.99
N ASP A 4 -20.18 19.46 5.52
CA ASP A 4 -18.76 19.27 5.75
C ASP A 4 -18.21 18.34 4.63
N HIS A 5 -17.56 18.86 3.59
CA HIS A 5 -16.87 18.02 2.59
C HIS A 5 -15.37 18.34 2.49
N ASN A 6 -14.83 19.14 3.41
CA ASN A 6 -13.45 19.69 3.31
C ASN A 6 -12.54 19.31 4.50
N LYS A 7 -12.92 18.31 5.29
CA LYS A 7 -12.14 17.83 6.45
C LYS A 7 -11.47 16.48 6.23
N GLN A 8 -12.05 15.56 5.45
CA GLN A 8 -11.50 14.21 5.27
C GLN A 8 -10.29 14.15 4.33
N SER A 9 -10.28 14.93 3.24
CA SER A 9 -9.14 14.97 2.31
C SER A 9 -7.85 15.55 2.90
N LYS A 10 -7.89 16.16 4.10
CA LYS A 10 -6.70 16.76 4.74
C LYS A 10 -5.75 15.74 5.37
N GLY A 11 -6.22 14.55 5.77
CA GLY A 11 -5.41 13.57 6.51
C GLY A 11 -4.26 12.98 5.68
N LEU A 12 -4.50 12.69 4.40
CA LEU A 12 -3.47 12.19 3.47
C LEU A 12 -2.49 13.28 3.02
N ILE A 13 -2.92 14.55 3.00
CA ILE A 13 -2.13 15.70 2.51
C ILE A 13 -1.08 16.16 3.54
N GLU A 14 -1.22 15.80 4.82
CA GLU A 14 -0.28 16.16 5.90
C GLU A 14 0.79 15.08 6.18
N MET A 15 0.90 14.06 5.34
CA MET A 15 1.86 12.97 5.46
C MET A 15 3.32 13.44 5.36
N ASP A 16 4.14 13.19 6.40
CA ASP A 16 5.59 13.47 6.35
C ASP A 16 6.29 12.48 5.41
N SER A 17 6.53 12.94 4.18
CA SER A 17 7.17 12.17 3.10
C SER A 17 8.51 11.56 3.50
N ARG A 18 9.22 12.13 4.48
CA ARG A 18 10.51 11.59 4.95
C ARG A 18 10.34 10.25 5.67
N LYS A 19 9.33 10.12 6.52
CA LYS A 19 9.07 8.88 7.26
C LYS A 19 8.82 7.70 6.32
N TYR A 20 8.04 7.92 5.26
CA TYR A 20 7.78 6.91 4.23
C TYR A 20 9.03 6.60 3.41
N THR A 21 9.79 7.63 3.04
CA THR A 21 11.03 7.44 2.28
C THR A 21 12.07 6.64 3.08
N ASP A 22 12.19 6.90 4.39
CA ASP A 22 13.08 6.17 5.30
C ASP A 22 12.63 4.71 5.47
N PHE A 23 11.34 4.49 5.71
CA PHE A 23 10.74 3.15 5.79
C PHE A 23 10.99 2.35 4.50
N MET A 24 10.70 2.96 3.34
CA MET A 24 10.90 2.33 2.04
C MET A 24 12.37 1.99 1.80
N SER A 25 13.29 2.91 2.11
CA SER A 25 14.72 2.72 1.92
C SER A 25 15.27 1.62 2.84
N LYS A 26 14.84 1.58 4.10
CA LYS A 26 15.21 0.53 5.08
C LYS A 26 14.87 -0.87 4.57
N HIS A 27 13.74 -1.01 3.89
CA HIS A 27 13.17 -2.30 3.52
C HIS A 27 13.31 -2.68 2.04
N GLY A 28 13.89 -1.80 1.23
CA GLY A 28 14.04 -2.02 -0.21
C GLY A 28 12.71 -1.94 -0.98
N ILE A 29 11.76 -1.14 -0.48
CA ILE A 29 10.50 -0.86 -1.18
C ILE A 29 10.77 0.16 -2.28
N ILE A 30 10.40 -0.18 -3.50
CA ILE A 30 10.64 0.64 -4.70
C ILE A 30 9.52 1.66 -4.88
N TYR A 31 8.29 1.24 -4.59
CA TYR A 31 7.09 2.05 -4.75
C TYR A 31 6.07 1.71 -3.66
N LEU A 32 5.41 2.74 -3.15
CA LEU A 32 4.41 2.66 -2.10
C LEU A 32 3.16 3.39 -2.60
N VAL A 33 2.00 2.76 -2.42
CA VAL A 33 0.69 3.37 -2.69
C VAL A 33 -0.12 3.31 -1.41
N ILE A 34 -0.72 4.42 -1.01
CA ILE A 34 -1.64 4.53 0.11
C ILE A 34 -2.97 5.06 -0.43
N VAL A 35 -4.04 4.38 -0.05
CA VAL A 35 -5.40 4.68 -0.49
C VAL A 35 -6.28 4.89 0.72
N ASP A 36 -7.00 6.00 0.74
CA ASP A 36 -8.13 6.23 1.65
C ASP A 36 -9.38 5.66 1.00
N LEU A 37 -10.02 4.70 1.65
CA LEU A 37 -11.15 3.95 1.10
C LEU A 37 -12.50 4.69 1.22
N GLU A 38 -12.57 5.79 1.97
CA GLU A 38 -13.78 6.60 2.05
C GLU A 38 -13.88 7.56 0.85
N SER A 39 -12.74 8.13 0.45
CA SER A 39 -12.63 9.15 -0.61
C SER A 39 -11.99 8.64 -1.90
N TYR A 40 -11.40 7.44 -1.88
CA TYR A 40 -10.57 6.87 -2.94
C TYR A 40 -9.37 7.75 -3.33
N ALA A 41 -8.94 8.63 -2.42
CA ALA A 41 -7.75 9.43 -2.61
C ALA A 41 -6.50 8.54 -2.58
N ILE A 42 -5.63 8.72 -3.58
CA ILE A 42 -4.40 7.94 -3.75
C ILE A 42 -3.20 8.84 -3.51
N VAL A 43 -2.31 8.43 -2.62
CA VAL A 43 -0.98 9.01 -2.44
C VAL A 43 0.06 7.95 -2.74
N SER A 44 1.11 8.32 -3.47
CA SER A 44 2.19 7.39 -3.81
C SER A 44 3.57 7.98 -3.57
N PHE A 45 4.52 7.10 -3.28
CA PHE A 45 5.91 7.43 -3.02
C PHE A 45 6.84 6.48 -3.78
N GLY A 46 8.01 6.97 -4.17
CA GLY A 46 9.03 6.20 -4.88
C GLY A 46 8.90 6.27 -6.40
N TRP A 47 9.39 5.23 -7.08
CA TRP A 47 9.63 5.27 -8.53
C TRP A 47 9.02 4.05 -9.22
N SER A 48 7.74 4.13 -9.57
CA SER A 48 7.03 3.02 -10.24
C SER A 48 7.70 2.54 -11.53
N TYR A 49 8.36 3.43 -12.29
CA TYR A 49 9.09 3.07 -13.51
C TYR A 49 10.30 2.15 -13.27
N LYS A 50 10.74 1.97 -12.01
CA LYS A 50 11.80 1.01 -11.66
C LYS A 50 11.27 -0.41 -11.43
N LEU A 51 9.95 -0.60 -11.40
CA LEU A 51 9.34 -1.92 -11.32
C LEU A 51 9.28 -2.55 -12.72
N PRO A 52 9.89 -3.71 -12.93
CA PRO A 52 9.65 -4.50 -14.13
C PRO A 52 8.22 -5.05 -14.04
N TYR A 53 7.39 -4.83 -15.07
CA TYR A 53 5.96 -5.19 -15.09
C TYR A 53 5.07 -4.32 -14.21
N ALA A 54 4.27 -3.46 -14.86
CA ALA A 54 3.36 -2.53 -14.19
C ALA A 54 1.98 -3.12 -13.84
N GLY A 55 1.68 -4.37 -14.21
CA GLY A 55 0.31 -4.90 -14.11
C GLY A 55 -0.23 -4.97 -12.68
N LEU A 56 0.62 -5.18 -11.68
CA LEU A 56 0.20 -5.11 -10.27
C LEU A 56 -0.15 -3.68 -9.82
N LEU A 57 0.32 -2.65 -10.52
CA LEU A 57 -0.06 -1.26 -10.22
C LEU A 57 -1.50 -0.96 -10.67
N ASP A 58 -2.02 -1.72 -11.64
CA ASP A 58 -3.38 -1.55 -12.15
C ASP A 58 -4.43 -1.79 -11.05
N LEU A 59 -4.10 -2.60 -10.05
CA LEU A 59 -4.92 -2.83 -8.85
C LEU A 59 -5.21 -1.54 -8.06
N PHE A 60 -4.41 -0.49 -8.26
CA PHE A 60 -4.52 0.81 -7.60
C PHE A 60 -4.72 1.95 -8.62
N HIS A 61 -5.16 1.65 -9.85
CA HIS A 61 -5.25 2.65 -10.92
C HIS A 61 -6.39 3.66 -10.71
N ASP A 62 -7.56 3.14 -10.34
CA ASP A 62 -8.79 3.92 -10.20
C ASP A 62 -9.68 3.37 -9.07
N GLU A 63 -10.75 4.11 -8.79
CA GLU A 63 -11.73 3.78 -7.75
C GLU A 63 -12.38 2.40 -7.96
N GLU A 64 -12.68 2.01 -9.20
CA GLU A 64 -13.28 0.71 -9.50
C GLU A 64 -12.33 -0.44 -9.19
N SER A 65 -11.06 -0.30 -9.60
CA SER A 65 -10.01 -1.27 -9.32
C SER A 65 -9.75 -1.39 -7.82
N ILE A 66 -9.70 -0.26 -7.11
CA ILE A 66 -9.52 -0.23 -5.65
C ILE A 66 -10.71 -0.90 -4.94
N LYS A 67 -11.95 -0.64 -5.36
CA LYS A 67 -13.14 -1.30 -4.80
C LYS A 67 -13.07 -2.80 -5.00
N SER A 68 -12.82 -3.23 -6.24
CA SER A 68 -12.70 -4.64 -6.56
C SER A 68 -11.60 -5.32 -5.76
N LEU A 69 -10.46 -4.65 -5.57
CA LEU A 69 -9.38 -5.14 -4.72
C LEU A 69 -9.84 -5.24 -3.26
N ASN A 70 -10.42 -4.19 -2.70
CA ASN A 70 -10.87 -4.16 -1.32
C ASN A 70 -11.92 -5.25 -1.02
N ASP A 71 -12.88 -5.44 -1.92
CA ASP A 71 -13.90 -6.50 -1.82
C ASP A 71 -13.27 -7.89 -1.87
N SER A 72 -12.26 -8.10 -2.73
CA SER A 72 -11.54 -9.38 -2.81
C SER A 72 -10.74 -9.72 -1.54
N LEU A 73 -10.47 -8.73 -0.69
CA LEU A 73 -9.75 -8.88 0.56
C LEU A 73 -10.70 -8.99 1.77
N GLU A 74 -12.02 -8.95 1.56
CA GLU A 74 -12.98 -9.06 2.65
C GLU A 74 -12.93 -10.46 3.28
N GLY A 75 -12.68 -10.50 4.60
CA GLY A 75 -12.55 -11.76 5.35
C GLY A 75 -11.17 -12.44 5.25
N GLU A 76 -10.26 -11.90 4.43
CA GLU A 76 -8.89 -12.41 4.33
C GLU A 76 -8.03 -12.00 5.52
N ILE A 77 -7.06 -12.85 5.87
CA ILE A 77 -6.04 -12.54 6.88
C ILE A 77 -5.01 -11.61 6.24
N MET A 78 -4.72 -10.47 6.87
CA MET A 78 -3.73 -9.51 6.36
C MET A 78 -2.34 -9.75 6.99
N PRO A 79 -1.23 -9.45 6.27
CA PRO A 79 -1.18 -8.89 4.92
C PRO A 79 -1.38 -9.95 3.82
N GLN A 80 -1.73 -9.49 2.62
CA GLN A 80 -1.87 -10.34 1.43
C GLN A 80 -0.75 -10.05 0.44
N ALA A 81 -0.25 -11.08 -0.25
CA ALA A 81 0.86 -10.93 -1.18
C ALA A 81 0.47 -11.37 -2.59
N MET A 82 0.67 -10.48 -3.55
CA MET A 82 0.50 -10.75 -4.98
C MET A 82 1.85 -10.67 -5.71
N ARG A 83 2.00 -11.43 -6.79
CA ARG A 83 3.28 -11.52 -7.53
C ARG A 83 3.05 -11.48 -9.04
N GLN A 84 3.90 -10.74 -9.74
CA GLN A 84 3.98 -10.74 -11.19
C GLN A 84 5.45 -10.73 -11.60
N GLY A 85 5.93 -11.87 -12.11
CA GLY A 85 7.36 -12.07 -12.37
C GLY A 85 8.18 -11.96 -11.08
N GLU A 86 9.14 -11.05 -11.05
CA GLU A 86 9.97 -10.75 -9.87
C GLU A 86 9.38 -9.66 -8.96
N VAL A 87 8.37 -8.92 -9.42
CA VAL A 87 7.70 -7.91 -8.60
C VAL A 87 6.70 -8.58 -7.67
N LYS A 88 6.77 -8.19 -6.41
CA LYS A 88 5.82 -8.54 -5.37
C LYS A 88 5.13 -7.28 -4.87
N CYS A 89 3.80 -7.36 -4.76
CA CYS A 89 2.98 -6.36 -4.08
C CYS A 89 2.51 -6.99 -2.75
N LEU A 90 2.91 -6.38 -1.63
CA LEU A 90 2.34 -6.69 -0.33
C LEU A 90 1.23 -5.68 -0.06
N ILE A 91 0.01 -6.19 0.08
CA ILE A 91 -1.18 -5.41 0.36
C ILE A 91 -1.45 -5.48 1.86
N CYS A 92 -1.57 -4.32 2.48
CA CYS A 92 -1.79 -4.13 3.91
C CYS A 92 -3.07 -3.31 4.13
N LYS A 93 -3.74 -3.55 5.25
CA LYS A 93 -4.87 -2.73 5.73
C LYS A 93 -4.57 -2.28 7.16
N PRO A 94 -3.69 -1.27 7.33
CA PRO A 94 -3.27 -0.81 8.66
C PRO A 94 -4.45 -0.20 9.46
N LYS A 95 -5.48 0.28 8.76
CA LYS A 95 -6.76 0.76 9.30
C LYS A 95 -7.89 0.25 8.40
N ASN A 96 -9.12 0.20 8.90
CA ASN A 96 -10.27 -0.32 8.15
C ASN A 96 -10.60 0.51 6.90
N ASP A 97 -10.33 1.82 6.96
CA ASP A 97 -10.53 2.84 5.94
C ASP A 97 -9.30 3.07 5.06
N MET A 98 -8.25 2.24 5.19
CA MET A 98 -6.99 2.43 4.48
C MET A 98 -6.47 1.15 3.85
N LEU A 99 -6.05 1.26 2.60
CA LEU A 99 -5.40 0.19 1.86
C LEU A 99 -4.00 0.66 1.43
N VAL A 100 -3.00 -0.19 1.62
CA VAL A 100 -1.60 0.13 1.29
C VAL A 100 -1.00 -0.96 0.42
N GLY A 101 -0.38 -0.58 -0.70
CA GLY A 101 0.40 -1.45 -1.57
C GLY A 101 1.89 -1.15 -1.47
N LEU A 102 2.69 -2.14 -1.08
CA LEU A 102 4.15 -2.08 -1.04
C LEU A 102 4.74 -2.91 -2.17
N PHE A 103 5.49 -2.26 -3.07
CA PHE A 103 6.05 -2.90 -4.26
C PHE A 103 7.57 -3.02 -4.16
N TYR A 104 8.07 -4.24 -4.32
CA TYR A 104 9.50 -4.55 -4.25
C TYR A 104 9.84 -5.77 -5.12
N LEU A 105 11.13 -5.97 -5.35
CA LEU A 105 11.64 -7.19 -5.99
C LEU A 105 11.82 -8.26 -4.93
N GLU A 106 11.17 -9.41 -5.12
CA GLU A 106 11.27 -10.53 -4.17
C GLU A 106 12.30 -11.55 -4.65
N ASN A 107 13.40 -11.61 -3.91
CA ASN A 107 14.48 -12.59 -4.11
C ASN A 107 14.61 -13.56 -2.93
N ARG A 108 13.81 -13.37 -1.88
CA ARG A 108 13.82 -14.22 -0.68
C ARG A 108 13.12 -15.54 -0.96
N ASP A 109 13.43 -16.55 -0.15
CA ASP A 109 12.64 -17.78 -0.14
C ASP A 109 11.24 -17.58 0.45
N VAL A 110 10.37 -18.58 0.31
CA VAL A 110 8.96 -18.47 0.73
C VAL A 110 8.80 -18.19 2.23
N ALA A 111 9.63 -18.80 3.08
CA ALA A 111 9.50 -18.67 4.53
C ALA A 111 10.01 -17.31 5.00
N GLU A 112 11.13 -16.84 4.44
CA GLU A 112 11.66 -15.49 4.67
C GLU A 112 10.70 -14.42 4.15
N ALA A 113 10.14 -14.63 2.97
CA ALA A 113 9.20 -13.72 2.32
C ALA A 113 7.89 -13.57 3.11
N TYR A 114 7.44 -14.63 3.77
CA TYR A 114 6.28 -14.59 4.67
C TYR A 114 6.57 -13.74 5.91
N LYS A 115 7.65 -14.05 6.64
CA LYS A 115 8.07 -13.31 7.83
C LYS A 115 8.33 -11.83 7.54
N PHE A 116 8.95 -11.55 6.40
CA PHE A 116 9.19 -10.19 5.94
C PHE A 116 7.89 -9.44 5.70
N GLY A 117 6.87 -10.10 5.12
CA GLY A 117 5.55 -9.52 4.94
C GLY A 117 4.87 -9.18 6.27
N GLU A 118 4.88 -10.10 7.23
CA GLU A 118 4.34 -9.85 8.57
C GLU A 118 5.02 -8.66 9.25
N GLN A 119 6.36 -8.63 9.24
CA GLN A 119 7.15 -7.55 9.81
C GLN A 119 6.81 -6.20 9.16
N LEU A 120 6.71 -6.15 7.82
CA LEU A 120 6.35 -4.93 7.11
C LEU A 120 4.97 -4.43 7.51
N ASN A 121 3.99 -5.33 7.63
CA ASN A 121 2.63 -4.98 8.00
C ASN A 121 2.55 -4.42 9.42
N GLU A 122 3.29 -5.00 10.36
CA GLU A 122 3.40 -4.49 11.74
C GLU A 122 4.04 -3.11 11.78
N GLU A 123 5.24 -2.95 11.20
CA GLU A 123 5.96 -1.67 11.19
C GLU A 123 5.17 -0.57 10.46
N LEU A 124 4.49 -0.91 9.36
CA LEU A 124 3.65 0.02 8.62
C LEU A 124 2.42 0.46 9.44
N SER A 125 1.79 -0.48 10.15
CA SER A 125 0.68 -0.16 11.04
C SER A 125 1.10 0.79 12.16
N GLU A 126 2.32 0.65 12.68
CA GLU A 126 2.87 1.59 13.66
C GLU A 126 3.20 2.96 13.06
N LEU A 127 3.74 2.99 11.84
CA LEU A 127 4.06 4.22 11.12
C LEU A 127 2.81 5.08 10.85
N LEU A 128 1.69 4.43 10.60
CA LEU A 128 0.42 5.02 10.18
C LEU A 128 -0.62 5.17 11.29
N LYS A 129 -0.29 4.80 12.54
CA LYS A 129 -1.14 5.05 13.72
C LYS A 129 -1.42 6.54 13.86
#